data_AF-A4UNQ7-F1
#
_entry.id   AF-A4UNQ7-F1
#
_cell.length_a   1.000
_cell.length_b   1.000
_cell.length_c   1.000
_cell.angle_alpha   90.00
_cell.angle_beta   90.00
_cell.angle_gamma   90.00
#
_symmetry.space_group_name_H-M   'P 1'
#
loop_
_entity.id
_entity.type
_entity.pdbx_description
1 polymer ?
#
loop_
_entity_poly.entity_id
_entity_poly.type
_entity_poly.pdbx_seq_one_letter_code
_entity_poly.pdbx_strand_id
1 'polypeptide(L)'
;AYHGTTVAENAFADADRAVDYTRLPRVTFTSPAIGAVGMTEKEIVAAGIRCDCRVLPLTYLTRARVNRDTRGFIKMAINADTGEILGLTAVAKDAGELAAAGVHILGKTITEVADAWA
;
A
#
# COMPACT_ATOMS: atom_id res chain seq x y z
N ALA A 1 4.67 -16.15 -10.27
CA ALA A 1 3.98 -17.32 -10.85
C ALA A 1 2.45 -17.20 -10.91
N TYR A 2 1.82 -16.18 -10.29
CA TYR A 2 0.35 -16.07 -10.20
C TYR A 2 -0.38 -16.18 -11.55
N HIS A 3 0.02 -15.40 -12.56
CA HIS A 3 -0.58 -15.46 -13.89
C HIS A 3 -0.53 -16.85 -14.54
N GLY A 4 0.59 -17.57 -14.40
CA GLY A 4 0.72 -18.91 -14.96
C GLY A 4 -0.26 -19.89 -14.33
N THR A 5 -0.42 -19.82 -12.99
CA THR A 5 -1.41 -20.62 -12.27
C THR A 5 -2.83 -20.27 -12.68
N THR A 6 -3.19 -18.97 -12.74
CA THR A 6 -4.52 -18.53 -13.16
C THR A 6 -4.87 -19.02 -14.57
N VAL A 7 -3.93 -18.92 -15.52
CA VAL A 7 -4.14 -19.41 -16.90
C VAL A 7 -4.32 -20.92 -16.93
N ALA A 8 -3.50 -21.68 -16.20
CA ALA A 8 -3.62 -23.13 -16.17
C ALA A 8 -4.96 -23.59 -15.57
N GLU A 9 -5.38 -22.98 -14.47
CA GLU A 9 -6.66 -23.32 -13.81
C GLU A 9 -7.86 -22.94 -14.67
N ASN A 10 -7.84 -21.78 -15.33
CA ASN A 10 -8.92 -21.40 -16.24
C ASN A 10 -8.97 -22.34 -17.46
N ALA A 11 -7.82 -22.74 -18.00
CA ALA A 11 -7.76 -23.60 -19.18
C ALA A 11 -8.15 -25.07 -18.92
N PHE A 12 -7.83 -25.61 -17.73
CA PHE A 12 -7.96 -27.04 -17.45
C PHE A 12 -8.98 -27.39 -16.35
N ALA A 13 -9.39 -26.41 -15.54
CA ALA A 13 -10.31 -26.62 -14.41
C ALA A 13 -11.53 -25.68 -14.43
N ASP A 14 -11.73 -24.92 -15.52
CA ASP A 14 -12.87 -24.01 -15.72
C ASP A 14 -13.10 -23.06 -14.52
N ALA A 15 -12.00 -22.62 -13.91
CA ALA A 15 -12.01 -21.96 -12.61
C ALA A 15 -12.52 -20.50 -12.63
N ASP A 16 -12.73 -19.92 -13.83
CA ASP A 16 -13.17 -18.54 -14.07
C ASP A 16 -12.52 -17.47 -13.16
N ARG A 17 -11.19 -17.56 -13.00
CA ARG A 17 -10.44 -16.66 -12.12
C ARG A 17 -9.94 -15.44 -12.87
N ALA A 18 -10.12 -14.26 -12.27
CA ALA A 18 -9.51 -13.01 -12.70
C ALA A 18 -8.40 -12.56 -11.73
N VAL A 19 -7.48 -11.73 -12.22
CA VAL A 19 -6.42 -11.13 -11.41
C VAL A 19 -6.85 -9.74 -10.95
N ASP A 20 -6.87 -9.51 -9.63
CA ASP A 20 -7.05 -8.20 -9.06
C ASP A 20 -5.70 -7.46 -8.98
N TYR A 21 -5.54 -6.46 -9.86
CA TYR A 21 -4.34 -5.62 -9.90
C TYR A 21 -4.38 -4.44 -8.94
N THR A 22 -5.52 -4.13 -8.33
CA THR A 22 -5.66 -2.97 -7.43
C THR A 22 -4.76 -3.10 -6.20
N ARG A 23 -4.40 -4.33 -5.83
CA ARG A 23 -3.53 -4.66 -4.70
C ARG A 23 -2.09 -5.00 -5.09
N LEU A 24 -1.71 -4.89 -6.37
CA LEU A 24 -0.36 -5.25 -6.81
C LEU A 24 0.67 -4.21 -6.31
N PRO A 25 1.66 -4.58 -5.48
CA PRO A 25 2.67 -3.65 -5.00
C PRO A 25 3.72 -3.35 -6.08
N ARG A 26 4.30 -2.15 -6.01
CA ARG A 26 5.31 -1.63 -6.92
C ARG A 26 6.50 -1.15 -6.10
N VAL A 27 7.71 -1.63 -6.41
CA VAL A 27 8.91 -1.31 -5.63
C VAL A 27 10.05 -0.90 -6.56
N THR A 28 10.75 0.17 -6.19
CA THR A 28 12.00 0.63 -6.82
C THR A 28 13.12 0.56 -5.80
N PHE A 29 14.12 -0.28 -6.06
CA PHE A 29 15.21 -0.62 -5.13
C PHE A 29 16.37 0.40 -5.15
N THR A 30 16.03 1.68 -5.05
CA THR A 30 17.00 2.76 -4.83
C THR A 30 17.39 2.88 -3.35
N SER A 31 18.22 3.87 -3.02
CA SER A 31 18.63 4.17 -1.64
C SER A 31 18.29 5.64 -1.27
N PRO A 32 17.20 5.91 -0.54
CA PRO A 32 16.20 4.96 0.00
C PRO A 32 15.33 4.33 -1.10
N ALA A 33 14.72 3.19 -0.77
CA ALA A 33 13.81 2.49 -1.67
C ALA A 33 12.46 3.22 -1.73
N ILE A 34 11.71 2.95 -2.80
CA ILE A 34 10.36 3.46 -2.99
C ILE A 34 9.42 2.26 -3.09
N GLY A 35 8.36 2.26 -2.31
CA GLY A 35 7.34 1.21 -2.31
C GLY A 35 5.96 1.84 -2.36
N ALA A 36 5.06 1.29 -3.18
CA ALA A 36 3.69 1.76 -3.28
C ALA A 36 2.72 0.61 -3.56
N VAL A 37 1.50 0.75 -3.09
CA VAL A 37 0.39 -0.18 -3.38
C VAL A 37 -0.93 0.59 -3.34
N GLY A 38 -1.91 0.16 -4.14
CA GLY A 38 -3.20 0.83 -4.25
C GLY A 38 -3.12 2.14 -5.04
N MET A 39 -4.12 3.00 -4.79
CA MET A 39 -4.32 4.28 -5.47
C MET A 39 -3.41 5.38 -4.93
N THR A 40 -2.98 6.26 -5.82
CA THR A 40 -2.35 7.53 -5.50
C THR A 40 -3.41 8.58 -5.15
N GLU A 41 -3.03 9.62 -4.42
CA GLU A 41 -3.91 10.77 -4.17
C GLU A 41 -4.48 11.37 -5.46
N LYS A 42 -3.66 11.44 -6.52
CA LYS A 42 -4.10 11.94 -7.83
C LYS A 42 -5.22 11.08 -8.42
N GLU A 43 -5.10 9.75 -8.34
CA GLU A 43 -6.13 8.82 -8.82
C GLU A 43 -7.41 8.90 -7.98
N ILE A 44 -7.28 9.06 -6.66
CA ILE A 44 -8.42 9.20 -5.74
C ILE A 44 -9.21 10.48 -6.06
N VAL A 45 -8.53 11.61 -6.20
CA VAL A 45 -9.16 12.89 -6.56
C VAL A 45 -9.78 12.81 -7.95
N ALA A 46 -9.11 12.18 -8.92
CA ALA A 46 -9.65 11.98 -10.27
C ALA A 46 -10.89 11.08 -10.29
N ALA A 47 -11.01 10.14 -9.35
CA ALA A 47 -12.18 9.30 -9.16
C ALA A 47 -13.34 10.01 -8.41
N GLY A 48 -13.17 11.29 -8.03
CA GLY A 48 -14.18 12.06 -7.30
C GLY A 48 -14.31 11.69 -5.82
N ILE A 49 -13.35 10.93 -5.27
CA ILE A 49 -13.33 10.54 -3.86
C ILE A 49 -12.63 11.64 -3.05
N ARG A 50 -13.23 12.03 -1.92
CA ARG A 50 -12.57 12.97 -0.99
C ARG A 50 -11.41 12.24 -0.29
N CYS A 51 -10.17 12.69 -0.50
CA CYS A 51 -9.03 12.06 0.18
C CYS A 51 -8.76 12.70 1.55
N ASP A 52 -8.67 11.90 2.61
CA ASP A 52 -7.96 12.24 3.85
C ASP A 52 -6.52 11.73 3.78
N CYS A 53 -5.78 12.24 2.78
CA CYS A 53 -4.42 11.84 2.50
C CYS A 53 -3.46 12.43 3.55
N ARG A 54 -2.63 11.59 4.19
CA ARG A 54 -1.69 12.02 5.24
C ARG A 54 -0.27 11.57 4.94
N VAL A 55 0.70 12.42 5.23
CA VAL A 55 2.13 12.15 5.09
C VAL A 55 2.79 12.19 6.46
N LEU A 56 3.47 11.11 6.82
CA LEU A 56 4.26 10.98 8.02
C LEU A 56 5.76 10.94 7.65
N PRO A 57 6.51 12.03 7.91
CA PRO A 57 7.96 12.03 7.71
C PRO A 57 8.64 10.99 8.62
N LEU A 58 9.68 10.33 8.11
CA LEU A 58 10.42 9.32 8.88
C LEU A 58 11.17 9.90 10.08
N THR A 59 11.36 11.21 10.15
CA THR A 59 11.91 11.91 11.32
C THR A 59 11.06 11.71 12.59
N TYR A 60 9.76 11.41 12.45
CA TYR A 60 8.86 11.09 13.56
C TYR A 60 8.88 9.61 13.97
N LEU A 61 9.51 8.72 13.17
CA LEU A 61 9.57 7.30 13.49
C LEU A 61 10.80 6.97 14.34
N THR A 62 10.58 6.46 15.55
CA THR A 62 11.65 6.09 16.49
C THR A 62 12.64 5.10 15.87
N ARG A 63 12.18 4.09 15.13
CA ARG A 63 13.05 3.12 14.46
C ARG A 63 13.97 3.78 13.44
N ALA A 64 13.47 4.72 12.64
CA ALA A 64 14.28 5.47 11.67
C ALA A 64 15.33 6.34 12.36
N ARG A 65 14.97 6.99 13.48
CA ARG A 65 15.92 7.77 14.31
C ARG A 65 17.02 6.89 14.92
N VAL A 66 16.66 5.75 15.50
CA VAL A 66 17.63 4.80 16.09
C VAL A 66 18.57 4.26 15.02
N ASN A 67 18.06 3.97 13.83
CA ASN A 67 18.86 3.52 12.68
C ASN A 67 19.69 4.63 12.02
N ARG A 68 19.53 5.89 12.45
CA ARG A 68 20.16 7.08 11.85
C ARG A 68 19.88 7.24 10.35
N ASP A 69 18.74 6.76 9.88
CA ASP A 69 18.26 6.97 8.51
C ASP A 69 16.80 7.44 8.55
N THR A 70 16.62 8.75 8.50
CA THR A 70 15.31 9.43 8.58
C THR A 70 14.89 10.02 7.23
N ARG A 71 15.56 9.66 6.14
CA ARG A 71 15.28 10.19 4.80
C ARG A 71 14.02 9.55 4.24
N GLY A 72 13.02 10.38 3.94
CA GLY A 72 11.78 9.96 3.28
C GLY A 72 10.56 10.03 4.19
N PHE A 73 9.51 9.28 3.85
CA PHE A 73 8.19 9.39 4.45
C PHE A 73 7.34 8.15 4.21
N ILE A 74 6.23 8.04 4.93
CA ILE A 74 5.11 7.15 4.64
C ILE A 74 3.88 8.03 4.36
N LYS A 75 3.20 7.77 3.25
CA LYS A 75 1.96 8.43 2.86
C LYS A 75 0.84 7.42 2.83
N MET A 76 -0.25 7.73 3.53
CA MET A 76 -1.50 6.99 3.52
C MET A 76 -2.52 7.77 2.71
N ALA A 77 -3.27 7.08 1.86
CA ALA A 77 -4.34 7.66 1.07
C ALA A 77 -5.65 6.99 1.49
N ILE A 78 -6.55 7.77 2.06
CA ILE A 78 -7.76 7.29 2.74
C ILE A 78 -8.99 7.96 2.15
N ASN A 79 -10.07 7.21 1.97
CA ASN A 79 -11.38 7.77 1.70
C ASN A 79 -11.91 8.52 2.93
N ALA A 80 -12.06 9.83 2.85
CA ALA A 80 -12.48 10.67 3.98
C ALA A 80 -13.90 10.37 4.47
N ASP A 81 -14.76 9.81 3.62
CA ASP A 81 -16.15 9.50 3.95
C ASP A 81 -16.29 8.18 4.71
N THR A 82 -15.46 7.18 4.38
CA THR A 82 -15.56 5.82 4.94
C THR A 82 -14.43 5.46 5.90
N GLY A 83 -13.34 6.22 5.91
CA GLY A 83 -12.12 5.87 6.62
C GLY A 83 -11.34 4.71 5.99
N GLU A 84 -11.73 4.24 4.80
CA GLU A 84 -11.11 3.13 4.09
C GLU A 84 -9.74 3.51 3.51
N ILE A 85 -8.76 2.62 3.68
CA ILE A 85 -7.41 2.78 3.14
C ILE A 85 -7.41 2.36 1.66
N LEU A 86 -7.17 3.33 0.79
CA LEU A 86 -7.15 3.17 -0.67
C LEU A 86 -5.73 3.04 -1.23
N GLY A 87 -4.71 3.49 -0.48
CA GLY A 87 -3.33 3.45 -0.95
C GLY A 87 -2.30 3.72 0.12
N LEU A 88 -1.09 3.23 -0.13
CA LEU A 88 0.11 3.48 0.66
C LEU A 88 1.28 3.77 -0.27
N THR A 89 2.09 4.76 0.07
CA THR A 89 3.37 5.04 -0.59
C THR A 89 4.43 5.32 0.46
N ALA A 90 5.57 4.65 0.37
CA ALA A 90 6.70 4.82 1.28
C ALA A 90 7.97 5.13 0.50
N VAL A 91 8.76 6.06 1.04
CA VAL A 91 10.16 6.29 0.68
C VAL A 91 10.96 6.02 1.94
N ALA A 92 11.62 4.88 2.01
CA ALA A 92 12.26 4.37 3.22
C ALA A 92 13.28 3.27 2.89
N LYS A 93 14.15 2.92 3.84
CA LYS A 93 15.01 1.73 3.73
C LYS A 93 14.18 0.45 3.50
N ASP A 94 13.07 0.32 4.22
CA ASP A 94 12.21 -0.87 4.23
C ASP A 94 10.91 -0.65 3.40
N ALA A 95 11.00 0.12 2.31
CA ALA A 95 9.80 0.52 1.56
C ALA A 95 9.11 -0.66 0.86
N GLY A 96 9.86 -1.70 0.47
CA GLY A 96 9.28 -2.90 -0.16
C GLY A 96 8.43 -3.70 0.82
N GLU A 97 8.89 -3.83 2.06
CA GLU A 97 8.20 -4.49 3.16
C GLU A 97 6.95 -3.70 3.57
N LEU A 98 7.03 -2.37 3.61
CA LEU A 98 5.87 -1.50 3.84
C LEU A 98 4.82 -1.64 2.73
N ALA A 99 5.24 -1.72 1.46
CA ALA A 99 4.32 -1.94 0.34
C ALA A 99 3.66 -3.33 0.44
N ALA A 100 4.41 -4.37 0.81
CA ALA A 100 3.89 -5.72 1.02
C ALA A 100 2.86 -5.76 2.17
N ALA A 101 3.14 -5.12 3.30
CA ALA A 101 2.17 -4.97 4.39
C ALA A 101 0.93 -4.18 3.93
N GLY A 102 1.15 -3.15 3.10
CA GLY A 102 0.11 -2.35 2.45
C GLY A 102 -0.94 -3.20 1.71
N VAL A 103 -0.51 -4.26 1.00
CA VAL A 103 -1.41 -5.20 0.29
C VAL A 103 -2.50 -5.76 1.21
N HIS A 104 -2.17 -6.04 2.47
CA HIS A 104 -3.07 -6.65 3.44
C HIS A 104 -4.03 -5.67 4.12
N ILE A 105 -3.68 -4.38 4.15
CA ILE A 105 -4.52 -3.34 4.77
C ILE A 105 -5.41 -2.59 3.78
N LEU A 106 -5.18 -2.74 2.47
CA LEU A 106 -6.07 -2.16 1.46
C LEU A 106 -7.50 -2.67 1.60
N GLY A 107 -8.44 -1.73 1.61
CA GLY A 107 -9.87 -1.98 1.81
C GLY A 107 -10.30 -2.11 3.27
N LYS A 108 -9.37 -2.03 4.23
CA LYS A 108 -9.69 -1.90 5.65
C LYS A 108 -9.82 -0.44 6.03
N THR A 109 -10.55 -0.15 7.10
CA THR A 109 -10.59 1.18 7.71
C THR A 109 -9.33 1.46 8.54
N ILE A 110 -9.00 2.74 8.74
CA ILE A 110 -7.90 3.13 9.63
C ILE A 110 -8.10 2.55 11.03
N THR A 111 -9.32 2.61 11.57
CA THR A 111 -9.63 2.12 12.92
C THR A 111 -9.35 0.62 13.05
N GLU A 112 -9.79 -0.20 12.09
CA GLU A 112 -9.48 -1.64 12.09
C GLU A 112 -7.98 -1.94 12.09
N VAL A 113 -7.17 -1.12 11.41
CA VAL A 113 -5.72 -1.31 11.36
C VAL A 113 -5.04 -0.79 12.63
N ALA A 114 -5.49 0.34 13.17
CA ALA A 114 -4.97 0.92 14.39
C ALA A 114 -5.24 0.04 15.62
N ASP A 115 -6.42 -0.58 15.66
CA ASP A 115 -6.88 -1.40 16.78
C ASP A 115 -6.54 -2.89 16.61
N ALA A 116 -5.79 -3.26 15.57
CA ALA A 116 -5.47 -4.67 15.26
C ALA A 116 -4.68 -5.40 16.37
N TRP A 117 -4.10 -4.66 17.31
CA TRP A 117 -3.37 -5.18 18.48
C TRP A 117 -3.94 -4.71 19.82
N ALA A 118 -5.07 -4.00 19.80
CA ALA A 118 -5.79 -3.60 21.01
C ALA A 118 -6.61 -4.79 21.55
#